data_AF-A0A061GNZ8-F1
#
_entry.id   AF-A0A061GNZ8-F1
#
_cell.length_a   1.000
_cell.length_b   1.000
_cell.length_c   1.000
_cell.angle_alpha   90.00
_cell.angle_beta   90.00
_cell.angle_gamma   90.00
#
_symmetry.space_group_name_H-M   'P 1'
#
loop_
_entity.id
_entity.type
_entity.pdbx_description
1 polymer ?
#
loop_
_entity_poly.entity_id
_entity_poly.type
_entity_poly.pdbx_seq_one_letter_code
_entity_poly.pdbx_strand_id
1 'polypeptide(L)'
;MKFIVDGAVKGCVGLVGMEGLLRNEADEVKISFSKPIGVTDSLTAEILAVKEAFKVFTASKWKENHSLLIESGVSNVVKWVLNSKLMP
;
A
#
# COMPACT_ATOMS: atom_id res chain seq x y z
N MET A 1 0.92 10.32 9.83
CA MET A 1 1.72 9.11 9.53
C MET A 1 1.70 8.89 8.03
N LYS A 2 2.84 8.60 7.40
CA LYS A 2 2.95 8.39 5.95
C LYS A 2 3.32 6.93 5.64
N PHE A 3 2.51 6.25 4.85
CA PHE A 3 2.77 4.90 4.35
C PHE A 3 3.21 4.99 2.90
N ILE A 4 4.42 4.52 2.61
CA ILE A 4 4.89 4.31 1.23
C ILE A 4 4.62 2.85 0.91
N VAL A 5 3.90 2.55 -0.16
CA VAL A 5 3.57 1.19 -0.57
C VAL A 5 4.07 0.93 -1.99
N ASP A 6 4.45 -0.32 -2.24
CA ASP A 6 4.90 -0.77 -3.55
C ASP A 6 4.42 -2.20 -3.83
N GLY A 7 3.92 -2.41 -5.05
CA GLY A 7 3.56 -3.72 -5.56
C GLY A 7 4.62 -4.22 -6.53
N ALA A 8 5.46 -5.16 -6.10
CA ALA A 8 6.54 -5.68 -6.92
C ALA A 8 6.11 -6.93 -7.71
N VAL A 9 6.21 -6.89 -9.04
CA VAL A 9 5.89 -8.02 -9.93
C VAL A 9 7.10 -8.42 -10.76
N LYS A 10 7.38 -9.73 -10.82
CA LYS A 10 8.39 -10.27 -11.74
C LYS A 10 7.78 -10.58 -13.12
N GLY A 11 7.90 -9.66 -14.09
CA GLY A 11 7.31 -9.78 -15.44
C GLY A 11 5.92 -9.14 -15.56
N CYS A 12 5.21 -9.33 -16.69
CA CYS A 12 3.84 -8.79 -16.84
C CYS A 12 2.80 -9.51 -15.96
N VAL A 13 3.00 -10.82 -15.78
CA VAL A 13 2.25 -11.68 -14.84
C VAL A 13 3.30 -12.60 -14.22
N GLY A 14 3.48 -12.56 -12.91
CA GLY A 14 4.50 -13.36 -12.25
C GLY A 14 4.34 -13.38 -10.74
N LEU A 15 5.32 -13.94 -10.04
CA LEU A 15 5.33 -13.89 -8.57
C LEU A 15 5.38 -12.43 -8.11
N VAL A 16 4.43 -12.10 -7.24
CA VAL A 16 4.19 -10.76 -6.73
C VAL A 16 4.40 -10.73 -5.25
N GLY A 17 5.12 -9.71 -4.80
CA GLY A 17 5.17 -9.27 -3.41
C GLY A 17 4.52 -7.90 -3.26
N MET A 18 4.03 -7.61 -2.08
CA MET A 18 3.76 -6.24 -1.65
C MET A 18 4.72 -5.88 -0.54
N GLU A 19 5.12 -4.61 -0.55
CA GLU A 19 5.89 -4.00 0.50
C GLU A 19 5.21 -2.72 0.96
N GLY A 20 5.43 -2.36 2.21
CA GLY A 20 5.12 -1.01 2.64
C GLY A 20 5.86 -0.59 3.90
N LEU A 21 6.05 0.71 4.01
CA LEU A 21 6.83 1.36 5.05
C LEU A 21 6.06 2.55 5.64
N LEU A 22 5.73 2.47 6.93
CA LEU A 22 5.10 3.56 7.68
C LEU A 22 6.16 4.40 8.38
N ARG A 23 6.16 5.71 8.11
CA ARG A 23 7.04 6.69 8.74
C ARG A 23 6.23 7.78 9.46
N ASN A 24 6.83 8.35 10.50
CA ASN A 24 6.32 9.56 11.14
C ASN A 24 6.88 10.82 10.44
N GLU A 25 6.57 12.00 10.99
CA GLU A 25 7.00 13.30 10.45
C GLU A 25 8.52 13.53 10.57
N ALA A 26 9.18 12.81 11.48
CA ALA A 26 10.64 12.80 11.63
C ALA A 26 11.32 11.77 10.71
N ASP A 27 10.58 11.21 9.74
CA ASP A 27 11.03 10.15 8.81
C ASP A 27 11.46 8.84 9.50
N GLU A 28 11.12 8.65 10.78
CA GLU A 28 11.41 7.42 11.51
C GLU A 28 10.47 6.31 11.09
N VAL A 29 11.03 5.16 10.72
CA VAL A 29 10.27 3.96 10.43
C VAL A 29 9.57 3.44 11.69
N LYS A 30 8.24 3.30 11.63
CA LYS A 30 7.42 2.77 12.72
C LYS A 30 6.89 1.38 12.44
N ILE A 31 6.60 1.07 11.18
CA ILE A 31 6.15 -0.24 10.73
C ILE A 31 6.74 -0.52 9.35
N SER A 32 7.15 -1.76 9.09
CA SER A 32 7.38 -2.29 7.76
C SER A 32 6.62 -3.60 7.57
N PHE A 33 6.18 -3.89 6.35
CA PHE A 33 5.71 -5.22 5.99
C PHE A 33 6.22 -5.61 4.61
N SER A 34 6.44 -6.90 4.41
CA SER A 34 6.65 -7.51 3.11
C SER A 34 5.91 -8.84 3.08
N LYS A 35 5.07 -9.07 2.07
CA LYS A 35 4.23 -10.26 1.97
C LYS A 35 4.15 -10.77 0.54
N PRO A 36 4.29 -12.09 0.31
CA PRO A 36 3.97 -12.67 -1.00
C PRO A 36 2.45 -12.60 -1.23
N ILE A 37 2.04 -12.20 -2.43
CA ILE A 37 0.63 -12.16 -2.86
C ILE A 37 0.27 -13.39 -3.70
N GLY A 38 1.24 -13.95 -4.44
CA GLY A 38 1.02 -15.02 -5.40
C GLY A 38 1.25 -14.53 -6.83
N VAL A 39 0.43 -14.97 -7.78
CA VAL A 39 0.54 -14.54 -9.19
C VAL A 39 -0.58 -13.55 -9.50
N THR A 40 -0.21 -12.32 -9.84
CA THR A 40 -1.13 -11.24 -10.22
C THR A 40 -0.40 -10.20 -11.09
N ASP A 41 -1.13 -9.26 -11.67
CA ASP A 41 -0.57 -8.07 -12.33
C ASP A 41 -0.15 -6.98 -11.33
N SER A 42 0.64 -6.00 -11.80
CA SER A 42 1.21 -4.95 -10.94
C SER A 42 0.19 -3.98 -10.37
N LEU A 43 -0.90 -3.74 -11.08
CA LEU A 43 -1.94 -2.82 -10.63
C LEU A 43 -2.76 -3.44 -9.50
N THR A 44 -3.09 -4.72 -9.63
CA THR A 44 -3.69 -5.49 -8.53
C THR A 44 -2.73 -5.59 -7.34
N ALA A 45 -1.43 -5.79 -7.57
CA ALA A 45 -0.41 -5.81 -6.52
C ALA A 45 -0.40 -4.53 -5.68
N GLU A 46 -0.43 -3.37 -6.35
CA GLU A 46 -0.46 -2.05 -5.73
C GLU A 46 -1.74 -1.79 -4.93
N ILE A 47 -2.91 -2.16 -5.48
CA ILE A 47 -4.19 -2.04 -4.75
C ILE A 47 -4.17 -2.91 -3.49
N LEU A 48 -3.60 -4.12 -3.57
CA LEU A 48 -3.45 -5.01 -2.42
C LEU A 48 -2.47 -4.44 -1.39
N ALA A 49 -1.37 -3.82 -1.83
CA ALA A 49 -0.42 -3.14 -0.96
C ALA A 49 -1.08 -1.97 -0.20
N VAL A 50 -1.86 -1.13 -0.88
CA VAL A 50 -2.67 -0.06 -0.25
C VAL A 50 -3.65 -0.63 0.77
N LYS A 51 -4.40 -1.67 0.38
CA LYS A 51 -5.38 -2.34 1.26
C LYS A 51 -4.70 -2.90 2.51
N GLU A 52 -3.52 -3.49 2.36
CA GLU A 52 -2.76 -4.04 3.47
C GLU A 52 -2.21 -2.94 4.39
N ALA A 53 -1.71 -1.83 3.83
CA ALA A 53 -1.29 -0.66 4.60
C ALA A 53 -2.44 -0.08 5.45
N PHE A 54 -3.67 -0.02 4.91
CA PHE A 54 -4.85 0.37 5.69
C PHE A 54 -5.12 -0.57 6.87
N LYS A 55 -5.07 -1.89 6.66
CA LYS A 55 -5.26 -2.87 7.76
C LYS A 55 -4.18 -2.72 8.83
N VAL A 56 -2.93 -2.60 8.41
CA VAL A 56 -1.79 -2.43 9.31
C VAL A 56 -1.94 -1.14 10.12
N PHE A 57 -2.30 -0.03 9.48
CA PHE A 57 -2.51 1.25 10.17
C PHE A 57 -3.68 1.19 11.15
N THR A 58 -4.81 0.61 10.74
CA THR A 58 -6.01 0.50 11.60
C THR A 58 -5.82 -0.44 12.78
N ALA A 59 -4.95 -1.45 12.67
CA ALA A 59 -4.54 -2.30 13.78
C ALA A 59 -3.48 -1.65 14.70
N SER A 60 -2.96 -0.49 14.34
CA SER A 60 -1.88 0.17 15.06
C SER A 60 -2.36 1.17 16.11
N LYS A 61 -1.49 1.49 17.08
CA LYS A 61 -1.75 2.54 18.09
C LYS A 61 -1.90 3.95 17.51
N TRP A 62 -1.56 4.16 16.23
CA TRP A 62 -1.58 5.48 15.60
C TRP A 62 -2.93 5.83 14.97
N LYS A 63 -3.83 4.84 14.79
CA LYS A 63 -5.15 5.02 14.17
C LYS A 63 -5.97 6.15 14.82
N GLU A 64 -5.96 6.25 16.14
CA GLU A 64 -6.86 7.14 16.89
C GLU A 64 -6.36 8.60 16.92
N ASN A 65 -5.05 8.82 16.78
CA ASN A 65 -4.44 10.13 17.01
C ASN A 65 -3.74 10.72 15.78
N HIS A 66 -3.67 9.99 14.67
CA HIS A 66 -2.97 10.44 13.48
C HIS A 66 -3.81 10.19 12.24
N SER A 67 -3.71 11.10 11.28
CA SER A 67 -4.16 10.83 9.92
C SER A 67 -3.15 9.94 9.18
N LEU A 68 -3.67 9.11 8.29
CA LEU A 68 -2.88 8.28 7.38
C LEU A 68 -2.79 8.98 6.02
N LEU A 69 -1.56 9.19 5.56
CA LEU A 69 -1.25 9.54 4.17
C LEU A 69 -0.65 8.30 3.49
N ILE A 70 -1.16 7.92 2.32
CA ILE A 70 -0.61 6.81 1.53
C ILE A 70 0.00 7.37 0.25
N GLU A 71 1.23 6.94 -0.03
CA GLU A 71 1.94 7.20 -1.28
C GLU A 71 2.12 5.87 -2.02
N SER A 72 1.64 5.81 -3.26
CA SER A 72 1.78 4.66 -4.17
C SER A 72 2.40 5.13 -5.49
N GLY A 73 3.20 4.27 -6.11
CA GLY A 73 3.86 4.56 -7.39
C GLY A 73 2.92 4.62 -8.59
N VAL A 74 1.67 4.15 -8.45
CA VAL A 74 0.71 4.04 -9.56
C VAL A 74 -0.42 5.06 -9.43
N SER A 75 -0.40 6.07 -10.29
CA SER A 75 -1.37 7.18 -10.31
C SER A 75 -2.83 6.76 -10.48
N ASN A 76 -3.09 5.64 -11.17
CA ASN A 76 -4.43 5.08 -11.33
C ASN A 76 -5.01 4.56 -10.01
N VAL A 77 -4.18 3.95 -9.16
CA VAL A 77 -4.61 3.44 -7.86
C VAL A 77 -5.10 4.56 -6.96
N VAL A 78 -4.40 5.70 -6.96
CA VAL A 78 -4.84 6.90 -6.22
C VAL A 78 -6.23 7.35 -6.68
N LYS A 79 -6.49 7.39 -7.98
CA LYS A 79 -7.81 7.77 -8.53
C LYS A 79 -8.91 6.77 -8.16
N TRP A 80 -8.61 5.48 -8.19
CA TRP A 80 -9.58 4.42 -7.90
C TRP A 80 -9.90 4.28 -6.42
N VAL A 81 -8.92 4.47 -5.54
CA VAL A 81 -9.14 4.48 -4.10
C VAL A 81 -10.02 5.67 -3.71
N LEU A 82 -9.84 6.82 -4.36
CA LEU A 82 -10.69 8.01 -4.14
C LEU A 82 -12.06 7.89 -4.81
N ASN A 83 -12.18 7.12 -5.89
CA ASN A 83 -13.42 6.89 -6.61
C ASN A 83 -13.50 5.44 -7.12
N SER A 84 -14.06 4.56 -6.29
CA SER A 84 -14.13 3.11 -6.56
C SER A 84 -14.98 2.76 -7.78
N LYS A 85 -15.78 3.68 -8.31
CA LYS A 85 -16.56 3.49 -9.54
C LYS A 85 -15.73 3.56 -10.82
N LEU A 86 -14.48 4.02 -10.72
CA LEU A 86 -13.55 4.12 -11.86
C LEU A 86 -12.66 2.88 -11.99
N MET A 87 -12.78 1.90 -11.09
CA MET A 87 -12.13 0.60 -11.25
C MET A 87 -12.73 -0.14 -12.46
N PRO A 88 -11.89 -0.66 -13.38
CA PRO A 88 -12.33 -1.50 -14.50
C PRO A 88 -12.98 -2.80 -14.05
#